data_AF-A0A539EM44-F1
#
_entry.id   AF-A0A539EM44-F1
#
_cell.length_a   1.000
_cell.length_b   1.000
_cell.length_c   1.000
_cell.angle_alpha   90.00
_cell.angle_beta   90.00
_cell.angle_gamma   90.00
#
_symmetry.space_group_name_H-M   'P 1'
#
loop_
_entity.id
_entity.type
_entity.pdbx_description
1 polymer ?
#
loop_
_entity_poly.entity_id
_entity_poly.type
_entity_poly.pdbx_seq_one_letter_code
_entity_poly.pdbx_strand_id
1 'polypeptide(L)'
;MTTILRVGRRAVALLTTAALLAPPPSFAAEAAKSVLEGIEAGTDKVSIHLSKPAQFNAFTTAEPPRLVVELLGTEHEGPSQIVKGKGKFLDKVRAGQYQKDPPIARVVLYLKSLVSYKARWEGPRLDVELVGPVSDADVQASAPEPAPAPVVKAEPKPQPKPAPIAVPVVVPVA
;
A
#
# COMPACT_ATOMS: atom_id res chain seq x y z
N MET A 1 49.59 8.51 55.38
CA MET A 1 49.78 7.60 56.53
C MET A 1 48.40 7.09 56.92
N THR A 2 47.90 6.03 56.29
CA THR A 2 48.11 4.59 56.59
C THR A 2 47.16 4.09 57.68
N THR A 3 46.29 3.13 57.32
CA THR A 3 45.96 1.85 58.00
C THR A 3 44.61 1.36 57.44
N ILE A 4 44.58 0.48 56.43
CA ILE A 4 44.58 -1.01 56.46
C ILE A 4 43.28 -1.65 56.99
N LEU A 5 42.48 -2.13 56.02
CA LEU A 5 41.93 -3.49 55.84
C LEU A 5 41.38 -4.25 57.06
N ARG A 6 40.13 -4.72 56.98
CA ARG A 6 39.73 -6.07 57.42
C ARG A 6 38.49 -6.57 56.66
N VAL A 7 38.68 -7.76 56.09
CA VAL A 7 37.71 -8.61 55.41
C VAL A 7 36.69 -9.17 56.41
N GLY A 8 35.42 -9.18 56.05
CA GLY A 8 34.34 -9.85 56.79
C GLY A 8 33.35 -10.47 55.82
N ARG A 9 33.31 -11.80 55.81
CA ARG A 9 32.64 -12.67 54.84
C ARG A 9 31.24 -13.03 55.37
N ARG A 10 30.29 -13.27 54.45
CA ARG A 10 29.00 -14.00 54.60
C ARG A 10 27.78 -13.13 54.96
N ALA A 11 26.80 -13.05 54.05
CA ALA A 11 25.58 -13.85 54.16
C ALA A 11 24.69 -13.60 52.94
N VAL A 12 24.11 -14.70 52.46
CA VAL A 12 23.14 -14.80 51.38
C VAL A 12 21.81 -14.19 51.83
N ALA A 13 21.17 -13.39 50.97
CA ALA A 13 19.72 -13.19 51.00
C ALA A 13 19.23 -13.02 49.55
N LEU A 14 18.80 -14.13 48.96
CA LEU A 14 17.90 -14.13 47.80
C LEU A 14 16.63 -13.39 48.22
N LEU A 15 16.32 -12.28 47.55
CA LEU A 15 15.00 -11.66 47.60
C LEU A 15 14.45 -11.63 46.17
N THR A 16 13.66 -12.65 45.90
CA THR A 16 12.83 -12.82 44.71
C THR A 16 11.73 -11.76 44.69
N THR A 17 11.92 -10.66 43.98
CA THR A 17 10.82 -9.80 43.54
C THR A 17 10.37 -10.24 42.16
N ALA A 18 9.37 -11.12 42.13
CA ALA A 18 8.55 -11.38 40.96
C ALA A 18 7.69 -10.13 40.70
N ALA A 19 8.19 -9.21 39.88
CA ALA A 19 7.40 -8.09 39.39
C ALA A 19 6.50 -8.58 38.24
N LEU A 20 5.20 -8.43 38.46
CA LEU A 20 4.09 -8.74 37.55
C LEU A 20 4.35 -8.15 36.14
N LEU A 21 4.58 -9.02 35.17
CA LEU A 21 4.66 -8.67 33.75
C LEU A 21 3.23 -8.49 33.21
N ALA A 22 2.61 -7.34 33.50
CA ALA A 22 1.39 -6.95 32.78
C ALA A 22 1.78 -6.54 31.36
N PRO A 23 1.24 -7.17 30.29
CA PRO A 23 1.46 -6.69 28.94
C PRO A 23 0.89 -5.26 28.83
N PRO A 24 1.59 -4.32 28.15
CA PRO A 24 1.03 -3.00 27.93
C PRO A 24 -0.29 -3.13 27.14
N PRO A 25 -1.27 -2.25 27.38
CA PRO A 25 -2.46 -2.21 26.54
C PRO A 25 -2.01 -1.96 25.09
N SER A 26 -2.24 -2.96 24.24
CA SER A 26 -2.11 -2.81 22.80
C SER A 26 -3.16 -1.79 22.37
N PHE A 27 -2.73 -0.55 22.14
CA PHE A 27 -3.50 0.37 21.32
C PHE A 27 -3.49 -0.21 19.90
N ALA A 28 -4.44 -1.11 19.61
CA ALA A 28 -4.93 -1.26 18.26
C ALA A 28 -5.55 0.09 17.93
N ALA A 29 -4.73 1.01 17.42
CA ALA A 29 -5.20 2.23 16.80
C ALA A 29 -6.06 1.73 15.64
N GLU A 30 -7.38 1.70 15.85
CA GLU A 30 -8.34 1.56 14.78
C GLU A 30 -8.06 2.72 13.85
N ALA A 31 -7.30 2.45 12.80
CA ALA A 31 -6.89 3.45 11.84
C ALA A 31 -8.19 3.97 11.23
N ALA A 32 -8.67 5.10 11.73
CA ALA A 32 -9.90 5.67 11.23
C ALA A 32 -9.77 5.77 9.71
N LYS A 33 -10.80 5.37 8.98
CA LYS A 33 -10.75 5.29 7.52
C LYS A 33 -10.65 6.70 6.94
N SER A 34 -9.87 6.87 5.87
CA SER A 34 -9.90 8.12 5.10
C SER A 34 -11.00 8.04 4.05
N VAL A 35 -11.59 9.17 3.69
CA VAL A 35 -12.57 9.29 2.60
C VAL A 35 -11.96 10.09 1.45
N LEU A 36 -12.07 9.57 0.22
CA LEU A 36 -11.74 10.27 -1.01
C LEU A 36 -12.89 11.18 -1.41
N GLU A 37 -12.68 12.49 -1.25
CA GLU A 37 -13.69 13.52 -1.45
C GLU A 37 -13.75 14.00 -2.91
N GLY A 38 -12.61 14.10 -3.58
CA GLY A 38 -12.57 14.64 -4.93
C GLY A 38 -11.22 14.59 -5.61
N ILE A 39 -11.23 14.87 -6.92
CA ILE A 39 -10.05 15.04 -7.74
C ILE A 39 -10.14 16.30 -8.59
N GLU A 40 -9.03 17.00 -8.75
CA GLU A 40 -8.91 18.17 -9.61
C GLU A 40 -7.72 18.02 -10.57
N ALA A 41 -7.95 18.34 -11.84
CA ALA A 41 -6.90 18.36 -12.86
C ALA A 41 -6.39 19.79 -13.10
N GLY A 42 -5.12 20.01 -12.79
CA GLY A 42 -4.31 21.17 -13.19
C GLY A 42 -3.45 20.84 -14.41
N THR A 43 -2.65 21.81 -14.87
CA THR A 43 -1.70 21.63 -15.98
C THR A 43 -0.60 20.65 -15.58
N ASP A 44 -0.64 19.42 -16.12
CA ASP A 44 0.32 18.34 -15.81
C ASP A 44 0.44 18.04 -14.30
N LYS A 45 -0.62 18.37 -13.54
CA LYS A 45 -0.74 18.17 -12.10
C LYS A 45 -2.13 17.66 -11.76
N VAL A 46 -2.24 16.80 -10.76
CA VAL A 46 -3.51 16.34 -10.19
C VAL A 46 -3.49 16.56 -8.70
N SER A 47 -4.57 17.15 -8.17
CA SER A 47 -4.79 17.29 -6.74
C SER A 47 -5.88 16.31 -6.31
N ILE A 48 -5.57 15.48 -5.32
CA ILE A 48 -6.46 14.46 -4.77
C ILE A 48 -6.86 14.90 -3.36
N HIS A 49 -8.16 15.08 -3.15
CA HIS A 49 -8.72 15.61 -1.91
C HIS A 49 -9.24 14.47 -1.05
N LEU A 50 -8.75 14.39 0.18
CA LEU A 50 -9.15 13.39 1.17
C LEU A 50 -9.61 14.09 2.44
N SER A 51 -10.38 13.37 3.24
CA SER A 51 -10.71 13.82 4.61
C SER A 51 -9.48 13.92 5.52
N LYS A 52 -8.44 13.12 5.24
CA LYS A 52 -7.16 13.10 5.95
C LYS A 52 -6.08 12.36 5.14
N PRO A 53 -4.80 12.61 5.42
CA PRO A 53 -3.70 11.87 4.78
C PRO A 53 -3.84 10.37 4.97
N ALA A 54 -3.49 9.62 3.93
CA ALA A 54 -3.51 8.17 3.92
C ALA A 54 -2.19 7.63 3.35
N GLN A 55 -1.85 6.38 3.67
CA GLN A 55 -0.75 5.72 2.98
C GLN A 55 -1.15 5.47 1.52
N PHE A 56 -0.21 5.65 0.59
CA PHE A 56 -0.47 5.40 -0.82
C PHE A 56 0.65 4.62 -1.49
N ASN A 57 0.29 3.85 -2.51
CA ASN A 57 1.20 3.23 -3.46
C ASN A 57 1.02 3.89 -4.82
N ALA A 58 2.10 4.14 -5.55
CA ALA A 58 2.02 4.71 -6.87
C ALA A 58 2.98 4.01 -7.84
N PHE A 59 2.48 3.67 -9.03
CA PHE A 59 3.24 2.94 -10.04
C PHE A 59 2.71 3.22 -11.45
N THR A 60 3.55 3.03 -12.46
CA THR A 60 3.20 3.27 -13.85
C THR A 60 2.94 1.98 -14.62
N THR A 61 2.05 2.03 -15.62
CA THR A 61 1.84 0.96 -16.61
C THR A 61 2.13 1.50 -18.00
N ALA A 62 2.81 0.73 -18.86
CA ALA A 62 3.21 1.19 -20.20
C ALA A 62 2.13 1.03 -21.27
N GLU A 63 1.28 -0.01 -21.18
CA GLU A 63 0.33 -0.37 -22.23
C GLU A 63 -1.12 -0.45 -21.71
N PRO A 64 -1.93 0.63 -21.82
CA PRO A 64 -1.54 1.98 -22.22
C PRO A 64 -0.83 2.76 -21.08
N PRO A 65 -0.19 3.89 -21.37
CA PRO A 65 0.52 4.71 -20.39
C PRO A 65 -0.41 5.22 -19.29
N ARG A 66 -0.18 4.79 -18.05
CA ARG A 66 -0.96 5.22 -16.88
C ARG A 66 -0.05 5.40 -15.67
N LEU A 67 -0.38 6.35 -14.82
CA LEU A 67 0.06 6.40 -13.42
C LEU A 67 -1.13 6.00 -12.55
N VAL A 68 -0.95 4.94 -11.77
CA VAL A 68 -1.94 4.44 -10.82
C VAL A 68 -1.50 4.85 -9.43
N VAL A 69 -2.42 5.48 -8.69
CA VAL A 69 -2.25 5.85 -7.28
C VAL A 69 -3.32 5.12 -6.47
N GLU A 70 -2.90 4.26 -5.56
CA GLU A 70 -3.75 3.51 -4.66
C GLU A 70 -3.67 4.09 -3.26
N LEU A 71 -4.81 4.48 -2.71
CA LEU A 71 -4.94 5.08 -1.39
C LEU A 71 -5.42 4.00 -0.42
N LEU A 72 -4.54 3.54 0.45
CA LEU A 72 -4.80 2.44 1.38
C LEU A 72 -5.65 2.92 2.55
N GLY A 73 -6.56 2.08 3.04
CA GLY A 73 -7.45 2.46 4.14
C GLY A 73 -8.42 3.58 3.76
N THR A 74 -8.69 3.75 2.46
CA THR A 74 -9.47 4.87 1.93
C THR A 74 -10.76 4.38 1.27
N GLU A 75 -11.88 4.92 1.71
CA GLU A 75 -13.20 4.70 1.13
C GLU A 75 -13.52 5.81 0.13
N HIS A 76 -14.27 5.47 -0.91
CA HIS A 76 -14.85 6.42 -1.85
C HIS A 76 -16.32 6.11 -1.98
N GLU A 77 -17.14 7.04 -1.52
CA GLU A 77 -18.59 6.92 -1.60
C GLU A 77 -19.09 7.47 -2.93
N GLY A 78 -20.01 6.75 -3.56
CA GLY A 78 -20.66 7.17 -4.80
C GLY A 78 -20.00 6.68 -6.09
N PRO A 79 -20.40 7.24 -7.25
CA PRO A 79 -19.94 6.82 -8.56
C PRO A 79 -18.49 7.27 -8.82
N SER A 80 -17.79 6.56 -9.70
CA SER A 80 -16.46 6.98 -10.13
C SER A 80 -16.46 8.40 -10.70
N GLN A 81 -15.48 9.20 -10.29
CA GLN A 81 -15.24 10.53 -10.82
C GLN A 81 -14.34 10.44 -12.06
N ILE A 82 -14.63 11.24 -13.09
CA ILE A 82 -13.79 11.37 -14.28
C ILE A 82 -13.60 12.85 -14.57
N VAL A 83 -12.34 13.29 -14.64
CA VAL A 83 -11.98 14.68 -14.95
C VAL A 83 -11.08 14.69 -16.17
N LYS A 84 -11.32 15.64 -17.08
CA LYS A 84 -10.46 15.83 -18.26
C LYS A 84 -9.08 16.35 -17.84
N GLY A 85 -8.03 15.73 -18.37
CA GLY A 85 -6.65 16.13 -18.15
C GLY A 85 -6.34 17.49 -18.79
N LYS A 86 -5.34 18.18 -18.24
CA LYS A 86 -4.83 19.44 -18.79
C LYS A 86 -3.31 19.35 -18.92
N GLY A 87 -2.77 20.10 -19.87
CA GLY A 87 -1.33 20.14 -20.13
C GLY A 87 -0.88 19.14 -21.20
N LYS A 88 0.43 18.87 -21.19
CA LYS A 88 1.11 18.10 -22.23
C LYS A 88 0.92 16.60 -22.04
N PHE A 89 1.02 16.10 -20.81
CA PHE A 89 1.18 14.68 -20.50
C PHE A 89 -0.11 14.00 -20.05
N LEU A 90 -1.03 14.75 -19.44
CA LEU A 90 -2.25 14.19 -18.86
C LEU A 90 -3.42 14.18 -19.88
N ASP A 91 -4.05 13.01 -20.08
CA ASP A 91 -5.23 12.85 -20.94
C ASP A 91 -6.53 12.97 -20.11
N LYS A 92 -6.66 12.15 -19.07
CA LYS A 92 -7.79 12.18 -18.13
C LYS A 92 -7.42 11.56 -16.80
N VAL A 93 -8.21 11.86 -15.77
CA VAL A 93 -8.08 11.28 -14.44
C VAL A 93 -9.38 10.56 -14.11
N ARG A 94 -9.28 9.34 -13.62
CA ARG A 94 -10.42 8.59 -13.07
C ARG A 94 -10.15 8.27 -11.63
N ALA A 95 -11.12 8.48 -10.75
CA ALA A 95 -11.04 8.08 -9.36
C ALA A 95 -12.26 7.25 -8.96
N GLY A 96 -12.07 6.31 -8.04
CA GLY A 96 -13.17 5.52 -7.51
C GLY A 96 -12.73 4.46 -6.49
N GLN A 97 -13.71 3.77 -5.90
CA GLN A 97 -13.43 2.60 -5.07
C GLN A 97 -12.85 1.49 -5.94
N TYR A 98 -11.72 0.92 -5.52
CA TYR A 98 -11.10 -0.23 -6.18
C TYR A 98 -11.38 -1.54 -5.45
N GLN A 99 -11.17 -1.55 -4.13
CA GLN A 99 -11.42 -2.70 -3.26
C GLN A 99 -12.15 -2.24 -2.00
N LYS A 100 -13.10 -3.03 -1.49
CA LYS A 100 -13.90 -2.66 -0.31
C LYS A 100 -13.32 -3.17 1.01
N ASP A 101 -12.66 -4.33 1.00
CA ASP A 101 -12.07 -4.92 2.19
C ASP A 101 -10.72 -5.60 1.85
N PRO A 102 -9.58 -5.06 2.35
CA PRO A 102 -9.47 -3.75 2.99
C PRO A 102 -9.84 -2.60 2.02
N PRO A 103 -10.31 -1.45 2.52
CA PRO A 103 -10.74 -0.36 1.65
C PRO A 103 -9.56 0.29 0.92
N ILE A 104 -9.62 0.29 -0.41
CA ILE A 104 -8.66 0.94 -1.30
C ILE A 104 -9.40 1.77 -2.33
N ALA A 105 -9.17 3.08 -2.32
CA ALA A 105 -9.57 3.99 -3.40
C ALA A 105 -8.43 4.09 -4.41
N ARG A 106 -8.75 4.09 -5.71
CA ARG A 106 -7.75 4.16 -6.79
C ARG A 106 -8.00 5.37 -7.66
N VAL A 107 -6.94 6.15 -7.87
CA VAL A 107 -6.88 7.26 -8.81
C VAL A 107 -5.97 6.84 -9.96
N VAL A 108 -6.49 6.88 -11.19
CA VAL A 108 -5.78 6.51 -12.41
C VAL A 108 -5.64 7.74 -13.28
N LEU A 109 -4.40 8.18 -13.48
CA LEU A 109 -4.04 9.21 -14.43
C LEU A 109 -3.72 8.51 -15.75
N TYR A 110 -4.55 8.74 -16.77
CA TYR A 110 -4.28 8.32 -18.12
C TYR A 110 -3.32 9.31 -18.75
N LEU A 111 -2.19 8.79 -19.25
CA LEU A 111 -1.08 9.59 -19.74
C LEU A 111 -1.00 9.46 -21.27
N LYS A 112 -0.54 10.52 -21.93
CA LYS A 112 -0.27 10.51 -23.38
C LYS A 112 1.05 9.81 -23.71
N SER A 113 1.98 9.80 -22.77
CA SER A 113 3.27 9.11 -22.83
C SER A 113 3.70 8.74 -21.40
N LEU A 114 4.63 7.79 -21.26
CA LEU A 114 5.19 7.47 -19.95
C LEU A 114 5.99 8.67 -19.42
N VAL A 115 5.76 9.05 -18.18
CA VAL A 115 6.39 10.22 -17.54
C VAL A 115 6.77 9.91 -16.10
N SER A 116 7.78 10.61 -15.57
CA SER A 116 8.07 10.55 -14.13
C SER A 116 7.01 11.34 -13.37
N TYR A 117 6.95 11.16 -12.05
CA TYR A 117 6.05 11.95 -11.22
C TYR A 117 6.68 12.29 -9.87
N LYS A 118 6.14 13.34 -9.23
CA LYS A 118 6.41 13.70 -7.85
C LYS A 118 5.08 13.77 -7.11
N ALA A 119 5.00 13.15 -5.94
CA ALA A 119 3.82 13.18 -5.09
C ALA A 119 4.16 13.84 -3.75
N ARG A 120 3.34 14.78 -3.28
CA ARG A 120 3.55 15.50 -2.01
C ARG A 120 2.22 15.76 -1.32
N TRP A 121 2.24 15.68 0.01
CA TRP A 121 1.09 16.05 0.84
C TRP A 121 1.09 17.54 1.12
N GLU A 122 -0.07 18.16 0.94
CA GLU A 122 -0.41 19.53 1.31
C GLU A 122 -1.62 19.48 2.24
N GLY A 123 -1.37 19.26 3.53
CA GLY A 123 -2.43 18.91 4.48
C GLY A 123 -3.11 17.60 4.06
N PRO A 124 -4.45 17.56 3.95
CA PRO A 124 -5.18 16.36 3.52
C PRO A 124 -5.28 16.22 1.98
N ARG A 125 -4.59 17.08 1.22
CA ARG A 125 -4.52 17.03 -0.24
C ARG A 125 -3.23 16.36 -0.69
N LEU A 126 -3.31 15.38 -1.59
CA LEU A 126 -2.15 14.79 -2.25
C LEU A 126 -1.98 15.41 -3.64
N ASP A 127 -0.89 16.14 -3.83
CA ASP A 127 -0.52 16.77 -5.09
C ASP A 127 0.43 15.84 -5.88
N VAL A 128 0.01 15.45 -7.08
CA VAL A 128 0.78 14.62 -8.01
C VAL A 128 1.16 15.46 -9.23
N GLU A 129 2.44 15.72 -9.40
CA GLU A 129 3.01 16.49 -10.50
C GLU A 129 3.70 15.54 -11.49
N LEU A 130 3.40 15.68 -12.79
CA LEU A 130 4.03 14.91 -13.86
C LEU A 130 5.29 15.61 -14.35
N VAL A 131 6.41 14.90 -14.32
CA VAL A 131 7.74 15.45 -14.58
C VAL A 131 8.35 14.76 -15.79
N GLY A 132 8.17 15.34 -16.98
CA GLY A 132 8.88 14.96 -18.20
C GLY A 132 8.79 13.48 -18.61
N PRO A 133 9.22 13.11 -19.82
CA PRO A 133 9.29 11.70 -20.21
C PRO A 133 10.32 10.95 -19.39
N VAL A 134 9.95 9.78 -18.86
CA VAL A 134 10.94 8.80 -18.37
C VAL A 134 11.64 8.19 -19.56
N SER A 135 12.96 8.04 -19.48
CA SER A 135 13.68 7.11 -20.34
C SER A 135 13.50 5.69 -19.79
N ASP A 136 13.50 4.67 -20.65
CA ASP A 136 13.26 3.26 -20.26
C ASP A 136 14.16 2.76 -19.12
N ALA A 137 15.30 3.41 -18.89
CA ALA A 137 16.23 3.12 -17.79
C ALA A 137 15.69 3.50 -16.39
N ASP A 138 14.78 4.47 -16.27
CA ASP A 138 14.32 4.99 -14.98
C ASP A 138 13.12 4.23 -14.39
N VAL A 139 12.42 3.45 -15.24
CA VAL A 139 11.20 2.70 -14.86
C VAL A 139 11.51 1.52 -13.94
N GLN A 140 12.73 0.99 -14.00
CA GLN A 140 13.17 -0.17 -13.22
C GLN A 140 13.77 0.18 -11.85
N ALA A 141 14.02 1.45 -11.57
CA ALA A 141 14.64 1.91 -10.32
C ALA A 141 13.65 2.52 -9.30
N SER A 142 12.37 2.66 -9.66
CA SER A 142 11.33 3.29 -8.82
C SER A 142 10.17 2.37 -8.45
N ALA A 143 10.29 1.04 -8.67
CA ALA A 143 9.45 0.12 -7.91
C ALA A 143 9.79 0.38 -6.43
N PRO A 144 8.83 0.80 -5.58
CA PRO A 144 9.09 0.92 -4.17
C PRO A 144 9.61 -0.44 -3.72
N GLU A 145 10.86 -0.47 -3.25
CA GLU A 145 11.39 -1.61 -2.53
C GLU A 145 10.34 -1.93 -1.46
N PRO A 146 9.71 -3.11 -1.50
CA PRO A 146 8.71 -3.46 -0.53
C PRO A 146 9.39 -3.35 0.83
N ALA A 147 8.95 -2.38 1.64
CA ALA A 147 9.25 -2.35 3.05
C ALA A 147 9.09 -3.78 3.56
N PRO A 148 10.11 -4.34 4.24
CA PRO A 148 10.27 -5.78 4.40
C PRO A 148 8.99 -6.35 5.01
N ALA A 149 8.20 -7.04 4.19
CA ALA A 149 7.15 -7.88 4.69
C ALA A 149 7.83 -8.94 5.56
N PRO A 150 7.49 -9.07 6.86
CA PRO A 150 7.98 -10.18 7.64
C PRO A 150 7.57 -11.47 6.93
N VAL A 151 8.56 -12.31 6.69
CA VAL A 151 8.46 -13.61 6.05
C VAL A 151 7.45 -14.45 6.84
N VAL A 152 6.18 -14.42 6.43
CA VAL A 152 5.22 -15.44 6.83
C VAL A 152 5.51 -16.65 5.98
N LYS A 153 6.23 -17.57 6.62
CA LYS A 153 6.44 -18.96 6.26
C LYS A 153 5.26 -19.52 5.46
N ALA A 154 5.57 -20.00 4.26
CA ALA A 154 4.64 -20.69 3.39
C ALA A 154 3.95 -21.86 4.11
N GLU A 155 2.64 -21.94 3.98
CA GLU A 155 1.90 -23.18 4.18
C GLU A 155 1.10 -23.46 2.89
N PRO A 156 1.41 -24.56 2.17
CA PRO A 156 0.82 -24.86 0.89
C PRO A 156 -0.59 -25.44 1.08
N LYS A 157 -1.60 -24.80 0.49
CA LYS A 157 -2.92 -25.43 0.30
C LYS A 157 -3.10 -25.90 -1.15
N PRO A 158 -3.79 -27.04 -1.33
CA PRO A 158 -3.47 -28.01 -2.38
C PRO A 158 -4.11 -27.65 -3.72
N GLN A 159 -3.36 -27.87 -4.80
CA GLN A 159 -3.90 -27.87 -6.16
C GLN A 159 -4.98 -28.96 -6.30
N PRO A 160 -6.15 -28.65 -6.90
CA PRO A 160 -7.11 -29.67 -7.26
C PRO A 160 -6.55 -30.53 -8.40
N LYS A 161 -6.52 -31.84 -8.15
CA LYS A 161 -6.12 -32.92 -9.06
C LYS A 161 -6.90 -32.84 -10.39
N PRO A 162 -6.26 -33.04 -11.56
CA PRO A 162 -6.95 -33.03 -12.84
C PRO A 162 -8.00 -34.14 -12.92
N ALA A 163 -9.22 -33.79 -13.33
CA ALA A 163 -10.24 -34.76 -13.68
C ALA A 163 -9.80 -35.55 -14.94
N PRO A 164 -9.90 -36.89 -14.94
CA PRO A 164 -9.49 -37.69 -16.08
C PRO A 164 -10.50 -37.55 -17.23
N ILE A 165 -9.95 -37.30 -18.41
CA ILE A 165 -10.60 -37.42 -19.71
C ILE A 165 -11.03 -38.88 -19.89
N ALA A 166 -12.33 -39.13 -20.03
CA ALA A 166 -12.86 -40.40 -20.54
C ALA A 166 -13.46 -40.13 -21.93
N VAL A 167 -12.79 -40.66 -22.96
CA VAL A 167 -13.30 -40.78 -24.34
C VAL A 167 -13.95 -42.19 -24.49
N PRO A 168 -14.64 -42.51 -25.60
CA PRO A 168 -16.06 -42.87 -25.61
C PRO A 168 -16.31 -44.37 -25.81
N VAL A 169 -17.50 -44.86 -25.46
CA VAL A 169 -17.96 -46.19 -25.90
C VAL A 169 -19.46 -46.16 -26.27
N VAL A 170 -19.70 -46.65 -27.49
CA VAL A 170 -20.93 -46.93 -28.26
C VAL A 170 -21.78 -47.99 -27.52
N VAL A 171 -23.12 -48.08 -27.55
CA VAL A 171 -24.11 -48.63 -28.56
C VAL A 171 -25.47 -48.82 -27.79
N PRO A 172 -26.61 -49.30 -28.34
CA PRO A 172 -27.24 -49.19 -29.66
C PRO A 172 -28.71 -48.67 -29.63
N VAL A 173 -29.22 -48.48 -30.85
CA VAL A 173 -30.61 -48.43 -31.31
C VAL A 173 -31.56 -49.45 -30.65
N ALA A 174 -32.79 -49.00 -30.36
CA ALA A 174 -34.02 -49.78 -30.39
C ALA A 174 -35.14 -48.88 -30.95
#